data_AF-A0A2V8XVB3-F1
#
_entry.id   AF-A0A2V8XVB3-F1
#
_cell.length_a   1.000
_cell.length_b   1.000
_cell.length_c   1.000
_cell.angle_alpha   90.00
_cell.angle_beta   90.00
_cell.angle_gamma   90.00
#
_symmetry.space_group_name_H-M   'P 1'
#
loop_
_entity.id
_entity.type
_entity.pdbx_description
1 polymer ?
#
loop_
_entity_poly.entity_id
_entity_poly.type
_entity_poly.pdbx_seq_one_letter_code
_entity_poly.pdbx_strand_id
1 'polypeptide(L)'
;MVRRHLRLIAVAALIFASSAVAQAGTVRGTVKNGTTGQPAAGVELTLVQPMGGMQELAHAKSGPQGEFTFDHPNLGAQPMLVRASYHGINFNSAVPPGSSTVQVDIFEPSNDPKTINVPSHVVIFQPRDSTLIVGEEYQIENKSQPARAYYRTEGSFDFALPQKGQLQQVAATGPAGMPVVQLPIDKKNNRYSIAYAFRPGESSVRYSYELPYADNAASVKIPAIYPGGRLLIVAPPSVQISGDGLVASGQEQGMNLYVREDVPAGTLVAVNVSGTAPFPSGDANGRTDQGPQGRDAQESGGESGGATIQAVPGRLDVLKWPLIGLFALVFGVLAFLLARKPVVAIAGADIAAANVPAANAKKSKLKPGSASPNAPVTAKGSPNGPSNLAEVDAAIGTSLDALKESLFRLELRHQAGTISEEEYARERARAEKVLRDLVRG
;
A
#
# COMPACT_ATOMS: atom_id res chain seq x y z
N MET A 1 8.54 67.24 -12.42
CA MET A 1 7.58 66.17 -12.06
C MET A 1 8.21 64.77 -11.96
N VAL A 2 9.03 64.32 -12.90
CA VAL A 2 9.49 62.90 -13.02
C VAL A 2 10.03 62.24 -11.73
N ARG A 3 10.83 62.95 -10.90
CA ARG A 3 11.40 62.37 -9.66
C ARG A 3 10.40 61.98 -8.56
N ARG A 4 9.13 62.45 -8.60
CA ARG A 4 8.10 62.01 -7.64
C ARG A 4 7.53 60.63 -7.99
N HIS A 5 7.38 60.30 -9.28
CA HIS A 5 6.78 59.03 -9.71
C HIS A 5 7.71 57.83 -9.47
N LEU A 6 9.04 58.02 -9.57
CA LEU A 6 10.00 56.94 -9.36
C LEU A 6 10.01 56.41 -7.90
N ARG A 7 9.70 57.26 -6.91
CA ARG A 7 9.55 56.83 -5.51
C ARG A 7 8.24 56.09 -5.24
N LEU A 8 7.16 56.37 -5.99
CA LEU A 8 5.91 55.62 -5.85
C LEU A 8 6.01 54.22 -6.48
N ILE A 9 6.71 54.06 -7.61
CA ILE A 9 6.90 52.75 -8.25
C ILE A 9 7.75 51.81 -7.37
N ALA A 10 8.78 52.33 -6.70
CA ALA A 10 9.61 51.55 -5.77
C ALA A 10 8.85 51.07 -4.51
N VAL A 11 7.81 51.79 -4.08
CA VAL A 11 6.96 51.37 -2.94
C VAL A 11 5.88 50.37 -3.40
N ALA A 12 5.32 50.53 -4.61
CA ALA A 12 4.37 49.58 -5.17
C ALA A 12 4.99 48.19 -5.41
N ALA A 13 6.26 48.14 -5.84
CA ALA A 13 6.99 46.89 -6.04
C ALA A 13 7.31 46.12 -4.73
N LEU A 14 7.29 46.80 -3.57
CA LEU A 14 7.59 46.18 -2.27
C LEU A 14 6.36 45.60 -1.56
N ILE A 15 5.15 45.94 -2.02
CA ILE A 15 3.88 45.48 -1.42
C ILE A 15 3.37 44.20 -2.12
N PHE A 16 3.78 43.94 -3.37
CA PHE A 16 3.44 42.70 -4.08
C PHE A 16 4.31 41.48 -3.73
N ALA A 17 5.28 41.64 -2.81
CA ALA A 17 5.89 40.52 -2.09
C ALA A 17 4.94 39.96 -1.00
N SER A 18 3.66 39.77 -1.37
CA SER A 18 2.66 39.13 -0.52
C SER A 18 3.08 37.68 -0.31
N SER A 19 3.46 37.36 0.93
CA SER A 19 3.92 36.04 1.34
C SER A 19 2.94 34.95 0.89
N ALA A 20 3.34 34.18 -0.12
CA ALA A 20 2.78 32.86 -0.36
C ALA A 20 3.22 31.96 0.81
N VAL A 21 2.53 32.09 1.95
CA VAL A 21 2.68 31.17 3.06
C VAL A 21 2.11 29.85 2.58
N ALA A 22 2.99 28.98 2.07
CA ALA A 22 2.64 27.60 1.78
C ALA A 22 2.10 27.01 3.09
N GLN A 23 0.79 26.75 3.13
CA GLN A 23 0.18 26.07 4.26
C GLN A 23 0.64 24.62 4.22
N ALA A 24 1.76 24.36 4.88
CA ALA A 24 2.12 23.01 5.25
C ALA A 24 0.97 22.45 6.10
N GLY A 25 0.40 21.32 5.68
CA GLY A 25 -0.37 20.50 6.60
C GLY A 25 0.56 20.05 7.73
N THR A 26 0.04 20.02 8.95
CA THR A 26 0.79 19.59 10.13
C THR A 26 0.16 18.31 10.69
N VAL A 27 0.96 17.26 10.87
CA VAL A 27 0.57 16.08 11.65
C VAL A 27 1.36 16.08 12.94
N ARG A 28 0.63 16.04 14.06
CA ARG A 28 1.19 15.90 15.41
C ARG A 28 0.95 14.50 15.91
N GLY A 29 1.81 14.02 16.79
CA GLY A 29 1.58 12.73 17.40
C GLY A 29 2.40 12.48 18.65
N THR A 30 2.17 11.32 19.24
CA THR A 30 2.95 10.79 20.34
C THR A 30 3.36 9.36 20.04
N VAL A 31 4.58 9.00 20.43
CA VAL A 31 5.07 7.62 20.43
C VAL A 31 4.93 7.07 21.84
N LYS A 32 4.27 5.92 21.97
CA LYS A 32 4.06 5.23 23.24
C LYS A 32 4.66 3.83 23.16
N ASN A 33 5.41 3.45 24.19
CA ASN A 33 5.88 2.08 24.33
C ASN A 33 4.76 1.25 25.01
N GLY A 34 4.10 0.39 24.24
CA GLY A 34 3.02 -0.47 24.70
C GLY A 34 3.46 -1.59 25.65
N THR A 35 4.77 -1.90 25.73
CA THR A 35 5.32 -2.85 26.71
C THR A 35 5.43 -2.22 28.10
N THR A 36 5.85 -0.96 28.19
CA THR A 36 6.06 -0.25 29.46
C THR A 36 4.90 0.67 29.86
N GLY A 37 4.01 0.97 28.92
CA GLY A 37 2.92 1.94 29.06
C GLY A 37 3.35 3.40 28.97
N GLN A 38 4.65 3.68 28.86
CA GLN A 38 5.23 5.03 28.94
C GLN A 38 5.40 5.70 27.58
N PRO A 39 5.49 7.04 27.51
CA PRO A 39 5.92 7.73 26.30
C PRO A 39 7.34 7.34 25.89
N ALA A 40 7.61 7.26 24.59
CA ALA A 40 8.88 6.80 24.05
C ALA A 40 9.66 7.94 23.40
N ALA A 41 10.68 8.45 24.08
CA ALA A 41 11.55 9.51 23.60
C ALA A 41 12.68 8.99 22.69
N GLY A 42 13.13 9.83 21.76
CA GLY A 42 14.30 9.56 20.92
C GLY A 42 14.08 8.54 19.80
N VAL A 43 12.83 8.21 19.47
CA VAL A 43 12.46 7.27 18.41
C VAL A 43 12.52 7.96 17.06
N GLU A 44 13.19 7.36 16.08
CA GLU A 44 13.26 7.88 14.72
C GLU A 44 11.94 7.62 13.98
N LEU A 45 11.37 8.67 13.38
CA LEU A 45 10.07 8.66 12.73
C LEU A 45 10.21 9.09 11.27
N THR A 46 9.54 8.37 10.37
CA THR A 46 9.42 8.75 8.94
C THR A 46 7.96 8.93 8.59
N LEU A 47 7.62 10.04 7.95
CA LEU A 47 6.35 10.21 7.25
C LEU A 47 6.48 9.57 5.86
N VAL A 48 5.62 8.61 5.56
CA VAL A 48 5.66 7.81 4.32
C VAL A 48 4.34 7.96 3.56
N GLN A 49 4.42 8.23 2.26
CA GLN A 49 3.29 8.16 1.34
C GLN A 49 3.27 6.78 0.68
N PRO A 50 2.27 5.92 0.97
CA PRO A 50 2.21 4.56 0.41
C PRO A 50 1.94 4.58 -1.10
N MET A 51 1.12 5.53 -1.57
CA MET A 51 0.82 5.73 -2.99
C MET A 51 2.06 6.27 -3.72
N GLY A 52 2.60 5.49 -4.66
CA GLY A 52 3.82 5.82 -5.40
C GLY A 52 5.06 5.00 -5.00
N GLY A 53 4.92 4.02 -4.09
CA GLY A 53 6.01 3.09 -3.76
C GLY A 53 6.69 3.38 -2.41
N MET A 54 5.91 3.72 -1.38
CA MET A 54 6.41 4.00 -0.02
C MET A 54 7.42 5.16 0.01
N GLN A 55 7.11 6.27 -0.65
CA GLN A 55 7.97 7.44 -0.70
C GLN A 55 8.08 8.10 0.69
N GLU A 56 9.32 8.35 1.12
CA GLU A 56 9.60 9.05 2.38
C GLU A 56 9.50 10.57 2.14
N LEU A 57 8.60 11.23 2.90
CA LEU A 57 8.28 12.65 2.73
C LEU A 57 8.99 13.57 3.74
N ALA A 58 9.20 13.07 4.96
CA ALA A 58 9.82 13.82 6.06
C ALA A 58 10.34 12.87 7.14
N HIS A 59 11.30 13.34 7.93
CA HIS A 59 11.82 12.65 9.12
C HIS A 59 11.66 13.53 10.35
N ALA A 60 11.39 12.90 11.49
CA ALA A 60 11.29 13.53 12.80
C ALA A 60 11.84 12.57 13.87
N LYS A 61 12.04 13.08 15.08
CA LYS A 61 12.45 12.29 16.24
C LYS A 61 11.56 12.64 17.42
N SER A 62 11.09 11.64 18.17
CA SER A 62 10.20 11.89 19.31
C SER A 62 10.92 12.61 20.46
N GLY A 63 10.24 13.57 21.07
CA GLY A 63 10.71 14.34 22.22
C GLY A 63 10.55 13.61 23.56
N PRO A 64 10.87 14.26 24.69
CA PRO A 64 10.88 13.64 26.02
C PRO A 64 9.54 13.06 26.50
N GLN A 65 8.41 13.53 25.98
CA GLN A 65 7.06 13.02 26.23
C GLN A 65 6.54 12.18 25.06
N GLY A 66 7.45 11.67 24.22
CA GLY A 66 7.14 10.92 23.00
C GLY A 66 6.56 11.78 21.87
N GLU A 67 6.43 13.09 22.05
CA GLU A 67 5.79 14.00 21.14
C GLU A 67 6.58 14.19 19.84
N PHE A 68 5.89 14.33 18.71
CA PHE A 68 6.50 14.66 17.43
C PHE A 68 5.58 15.53 16.56
N THR A 69 6.15 16.14 15.54
CA THR A 69 5.41 16.91 14.54
C THR A 69 6.08 16.77 13.17
N PHE A 70 5.27 16.63 12.14
CA PHE A 70 5.65 16.69 10.73
C PHE A 70 4.93 17.86 10.07
N ASP A 71 5.65 18.63 9.26
CA ASP A 71 5.12 19.73 8.44
C ASP A 71 5.44 19.45 6.96
N HIS A 72 4.43 19.44 6.09
CA HIS A 72 4.59 19.13 4.67
C HIS A 72 3.40 19.68 3.85
N PRO A 73 3.60 20.26 2.65
CA PRO A 73 2.51 20.89 1.87
C PRO A 73 1.28 20.04 1.59
N ASN A 74 1.44 18.71 1.50
CA ASN A 74 0.38 17.76 1.15
C ASN A 74 -0.16 16.94 2.33
N LEU A 75 0.29 17.20 3.57
CA LEU A 75 -0.18 16.48 4.77
C LEU A 75 -1.69 16.69 4.95
N GLY A 76 -2.43 15.58 5.03
CA GLY A 76 -3.88 15.53 5.25
C GLY A 76 -4.70 15.40 3.97
N ALA A 77 -4.12 15.67 2.79
CA ALA A 77 -4.81 15.58 1.51
C ALA A 77 -4.91 14.15 0.95
N GLN A 78 -4.03 13.24 1.38
CA GLN A 78 -3.94 11.85 0.92
C GLN A 78 -3.69 10.89 2.11
N PRO A 79 -3.97 9.58 1.99
CA PRO A 79 -3.64 8.62 3.03
C PRO A 79 -2.12 8.49 3.20
N MET A 80 -1.62 8.55 4.43
CA MET A 80 -0.19 8.46 4.74
C MET A 80 0.05 7.50 5.91
N LEU A 81 1.32 7.18 6.14
CA LEU A 81 1.77 6.36 7.26
C LEU A 81 2.83 7.12 8.05
N VAL A 82 2.79 7.03 9.38
CA VAL A 82 3.95 7.34 10.22
C VAL A 82 4.62 6.02 10.58
N ARG A 83 5.90 5.88 10.23
CA ARG A 83 6.75 4.73 10.54
C ARG A 83 7.75 5.11 11.63
N ALA A 84 7.59 4.56 12.83
CA ALA A 84 8.63 4.56 13.86
C ALA A 84 9.62 3.42 13.63
N SER A 85 10.91 3.71 13.62
CA SER A 85 11.99 2.71 13.65
C SER A 85 12.51 2.56 15.07
N TYR A 86 12.32 1.37 15.66
CA TYR A 86 12.66 1.11 17.06
C TYR A 86 13.26 -0.30 17.21
N HIS A 87 14.49 -0.38 17.74
CA HIS A 87 15.28 -1.61 17.86
C HIS A 87 15.30 -2.50 16.59
N GLY A 88 15.33 -1.88 15.40
CA GLY A 88 15.34 -2.57 14.11
C GLY A 88 13.95 -3.01 13.59
N ILE A 89 12.88 -2.76 14.35
CA ILE A 89 11.50 -3.04 13.95
C ILE A 89 10.83 -1.75 13.46
N ASN A 90 10.09 -1.85 12.35
CA ASN A 90 9.26 -0.77 11.82
C ASN A 90 7.81 -0.87 12.35
N PHE A 91 7.40 0.13 13.13
CA PHE A 91 6.05 0.31 13.65
C PHE A 91 5.32 1.36 12.81
N ASN A 92 4.38 0.92 11.98
CA ASN A 92 3.57 1.79 11.12
C ASN A 92 2.20 2.07 11.77
N SER A 93 1.83 3.34 11.86
CA SER A 93 0.46 3.82 12.13
C SER A 93 -0.07 4.56 10.91
N ALA A 94 -1.35 4.35 10.57
CA ALA A 94 -2.01 5.08 9.50
C ALA A 94 -2.40 6.50 9.93
N VAL A 95 -2.28 7.44 9.00
CA VAL A 95 -2.83 8.79 9.10
C VAL A 95 -3.85 8.94 7.97
N PRO A 96 -5.15 8.77 8.26
CA PRO A 96 -6.21 8.96 7.27
C PRO A 96 -6.25 10.41 6.74
N PRO A 97 -6.77 10.64 5.51
CA PRO A 97 -7.05 11.98 5.02
C PRO A 97 -7.89 12.78 6.02
N GLY A 98 -7.57 14.06 6.18
CA GLY A 98 -8.20 14.94 7.19
C GLY A 98 -7.74 14.73 8.64
N SER A 99 -6.99 13.67 8.98
CA SER A 99 -6.41 13.55 10.32
C SER A 99 -5.12 14.36 10.47
N SER A 100 -5.06 15.15 11.54
CA SER A 100 -3.87 15.91 11.97
C SER A 100 -3.21 15.32 13.23
N THR A 101 -3.76 14.23 13.79
CA THR A 101 -3.24 13.58 15.00
C THR A 101 -3.10 12.07 14.84
N VAL A 102 -2.06 11.49 15.45
CA VAL A 102 -1.79 10.04 15.43
C VAL A 102 -1.02 9.60 16.68
N GLN A 103 -1.35 8.43 17.23
CA GLN A 103 -0.52 7.73 18.20
C GLN A 103 0.26 6.61 17.50
N VAL A 104 1.53 6.45 17.86
CA VAL A 104 2.39 5.37 17.35
C VAL A 104 2.78 4.46 18.51
N ASP A 105 2.20 3.26 18.55
CA ASP A 105 2.52 2.26 19.55
C ASP A 105 3.71 1.41 19.08
N ILE A 106 4.80 1.48 19.84
CA ILE A 106 6.00 0.64 19.70
C ILE A 106 6.05 -0.38 20.84
N PHE A 107 6.80 -1.45 20.66
CA PHE A 107 6.94 -2.49 21.68
C PHE A 107 8.39 -2.94 21.79
N GLU A 108 8.81 -3.35 22.98
CA GLU A 108 10.10 -4.00 23.19
C GLU A 108 10.19 -5.27 22.33
N PRO A 109 11.35 -5.52 21.69
CA PRO A 109 11.56 -6.75 20.93
C PRO A 109 11.64 -7.97 21.86
N SER A 110 11.11 -9.10 21.40
CA SER A 110 11.32 -10.42 21.97
C SER A 110 11.87 -11.34 20.90
N ASN A 111 12.84 -12.17 21.26
CA ASN A 111 13.34 -13.28 20.44
C ASN A 111 12.94 -14.66 20.98
N ASP A 112 12.14 -14.72 22.06
CA ASP A 112 11.56 -15.97 22.58
C ASP A 112 10.40 -16.41 21.67
N PRO A 113 10.45 -17.60 21.04
CA PRO A 113 9.39 -18.04 20.13
C PRO A 113 8.06 -18.31 20.87
N LYS A 114 8.08 -18.49 22.20
CA LYS A 114 6.87 -18.58 23.04
C LYS A 114 6.09 -17.28 23.15
N THR A 115 6.62 -16.18 22.60
CA THR A 115 5.91 -14.90 22.49
C THR A 115 4.69 -15.01 21.56
N ILE A 116 4.72 -15.96 20.60
CA ILE A 116 3.62 -16.24 19.68
C ILE A 116 3.03 -17.64 19.88
N ASN A 117 1.75 -17.77 19.59
CA ASN A 117 1.01 -19.02 19.41
C ASN A 117 0.53 -19.12 17.95
N VAL A 118 0.31 -20.34 17.46
CA VAL A 118 -0.14 -20.59 16.07
C VAL A 118 -1.38 -21.50 16.12
N PRO A 119 -2.57 -20.98 16.47
CA PRO A 119 -3.75 -21.80 16.77
C PRO A 119 -4.34 -22.54 15.56
N SER A 120 -4.09 -22.09 14.33
CA SER A 120 -4.60 -22.79 13.14
C SER A 120 -3.75 -22.61 11.89
N HIS A 121 -3.75 -23.67 11.08
CA HIS A 121 -3.16 -23.73 9.75
C HIS A 121 -4.27 -24.08 8.75
N VAL A 122 -4.57 -23.16 7.84
CA VAL A 122 -5.55 -23.35 6.76
C VAL A 122 -4.81 -23.69 5.47
N VAL A 123 -5.26 -24.71 4.74
CA VAL A 123 -4.71 -25.15 3.46
C VAL A 123 -5.83 -25.22 2.44
N ILE A 124 -5.73 -24.42 1.38
CA ILE A 124 -6.73 -24.27 0.33
C ILE A 124 -6.19 -24.93 -0.94
N PHE A 125 -6.84 -26.00 -1.39
CA PHE A 125 -6.50 -26.72 -2.61
C PHE A 125 -7.34 -26.23 -3.79
N GLN A 126 -6.69 -25.68 -4.81
CA GLN A 126 -7.32 -25.18 -6.02
C GLN A 126 -6.68 -25.81 -7.27
N PRO A 127 -7.25 -26.91 -7.80
CA PRO A 127 -6.90 -27.41 -9.12
C PRO A 127 -7.08 -26.34 -10.21
N ARG A 128 -6.15 -26.30 -11.15
CA ARG A 128 -6.18 -25.50 -12.38
C ARG A 128 -5.39 -26.26 -13.45
N ASP A 129 -6.10 -26.88 -14.39
CA ASP A 129 -5.51 -27.72 -15.43
C ASP A 129 -4.59 -28.80 -14.81
N SER A 130 -3.35 -28.91 -15.29
CA SER A 130 -2.33 -29.84 -14.78
C SER A 130 -1.55 -29.33 -13.56
N THR A 131 -1.99 -28.24 -12.93
CA THR A 131 -1.38 -27.62 -11.75
C THR A 131 -2.36 -27.60 -10.57
N LEU A 132 -1.88 -27.95 -9.38
CA LEU A 132 -2.57 -27.75 -8.12
C LEU A 132 -1.98 -26.52 -7.45
N ILE A 133 -2.76 -25.44 -7.39
CA ILE A 133 -2.40 -24.25 -6.63
C ILE A 133 -2.81 -24.51 -5.19
N VAL A 134 -1.86 -24.36 -4.28
CA VAL A 134 -2.11 -24.45 -2.84
C VAL A 134 -1.88 -23.08 -2.23
N GLY A 135 -2.89 -22.56 -1.54
CA GLY A 135 -2.74 -21.41 -0.64
C GLY A 135 -2.73 -21.91 0.79
N GLU A 136 -1.73 -21.55 1.58
CA GLU A 136 -1.70 -21.84 3.01
C GLU A 136 -1.72 -20.54 3.80
N GLU A 137 -2.52 -20.47 4.87
CA GLU A 137 -2.53 -19.36 5.82
C GLU A 137 -2.45 -19.88 7.26
N TYR A 138 -1.46 -19.41 8.00
CA TYR A 138 -1.38 -19.61 9.44
C TYR A 138 -1.96 -18.40 10.15
N GLN A 139 -2.85 -18.64 11.12
CA GLN A 139 -3.24 -17.66 12.11
C GLN A 139 -2.23 -17.68 13.25
N ILE A 140 -1.82 -16.50 13.72
CA ILE A 140 -0.76 -16.29 14.69
C ILE A 140 -1.26 -15.31 15.74
N GLU A 141 -1.07 -15.63 17.01
CA GLU A 141 -1.47 -14.79 18.13
C GLU A 141 -0.26 -14.41 18.97
N ASN A 142 -0.07 -13.12 19.21
CA ASN A 142 0.88 -12.64 20.21
C ASN A 142 0.11 -12.15 21.45
N LYS A 143 0.01 -13.02 22.44
CA LYS A 143 -0.66 -12.79 23.74
C LYS A 143 0.34 -12.53 24.87
N SER A 144 1.54 -12.04 24.55
CA SER A 144 2.62 -11.83 25.51
C SER A 144 2.27 -10.82 26.60
N GLN A 145 2.74 -11.10 27.83
CA GLN A 145 2.60 -10.22 29.00
C GLN A 145 3.96 -10.09 29.71
N PRO A 146 4.56 -8.89 29.81
CA PRO A 146 4.12 -7.64 29.17
C PRO A 146 4.13 -7.75 27.63
N ALA A 147 3.33 -6.92 26.97
CA ALA A 147 3.13 -6.97 25.53
C ALA A 147 4.43 -6.65 24.76
N ARG A 148 4.97 -7.59 23.98
CA ARG A 148 6.25 -7.45 23.24
C ARG A 148 6.08 -7.76 21.76
N ALA A 149 6.90 -7.18 20.89
CA ALA A 149 6.93 -7.55 19.47
C ALA A 149 7.91 -8.71 19.25
N TYR A 150 7.43 -9.85 18.76
CA TYR A 150 8.31 -10.98 18.44
C TYR A 150 8.99 -10.76 17.08
N TYR A 151 10.32 -10.72 17.06
CA TYR A 151 11.10 -10.47 15.86
C TYR A 151 12.49 -11.12 15.91
N ARG A 152 12.91 -11.69 14.77
CA ARG A 152 14.21 -12.28 14.53
C ARG A 152 14.66 -12.00 13.10
N THR A 153 15.86 -11.41 12.95
CA THR A 153 16.43 -11.11 11.62
C THR A 153 16.74 -12.37 10.83
N GLU A 154 17.08 -13.47 11.51
CA GLU A 154 17.31 -14.78 10.93
C GLU A 154 16.03 -15.53 10.52
N GLY A 155 14.85 -15.02 10.89
CA GLY A 155 13.55 -15.65 10.66
C GLY A 155 12.71 -15.69 11.94
N SER A 156 11.62 -14.93 11.96
CA SER A 156 10.63 -14.94 13.04
C SER A 156 9.65 -16.11 12.89
N PHE A 157 9.25 -16.42 11.66
CA PHE A 157 8.26 -17.45 11.37
C PHE A 157 8.77 -18.39 10.27
N ASP A 158 8.80 -19.68 10.57
CA ASP A 158 9.17 -20.77 9.68
C ASP A 158 7.93 -21.37 9.00
N PHE A 159 8.08 -21.74 7.73
CA PHE A 159 7.11 -22.52 6.96
C PHE A 159 7.84 -23.53 6.04
N ALA A 160 7.14 -24.51 5.48
CA ALA A 160 7.75 -25.50 4.61
C ALA A 160 6.78 -26.03 3.56
N LEU A 161 7.31 -26.28 2.38
CA LEU A 161 6.55 -26.77 1.23
C LEU A 161 6.67 -28.30 1.12
N PRO A 162 5.62 -28.98 0.62
CA PRO A 162 5.71 -30.39 0.26
C PRO A 162 6.74 -30.62 -0.85
N GLN A 163 7.07 -31.88 -1.12
CA GLN A 163 7.94 -32.24 -2.24
C GLN A 163 7.36 -31.72 -3.56
N LYS A 164 8.25 -31.22 -4.44
CA LYS A 164 7.91 -30.58 -5.73
C LYS A 164 7.12 -29.26 -5.64
N GLY A 165 6.82 -28.75 -4.45
CA GLY A 165 6.16 -27.45 -4.27
C GLY A 165 7.04 -26.29 -4.76
N GLN A 166 6.49 -25.44 -5.62
CA GLN A 166 7.16 -24.24 -6.14
C GLN A 166 6.56 -22.98 -5.52
N LEU A 167 7.31 -22.35 -4.61
CA LEU A 167 6.89 -21.14 -3.89
C LEU A 167 6.63 -19.98 -4.85
N GLN A 168 5.44 -19.38 -4.77
CA GLN A 168 5.03 -18.25 -5.60
C GLN A 168 5.17 -16.92 -4.86
N GLN A 169 4.46 -16.79 -3.73
CA GLN A 169 4.44 -15.55 -2.94
C GLN A 169 4.26 -15.87 -1.45
N VAL A 170 4.83 -15.02 -0.59
CA VAL A 170 4.58 -14.98 0.86
C VAL A 170 4.14 -13.58 1.25
N ALA A 171 3.17 -13.45 2.14
CA ALA A 171 2.78 -12.18 2.74
C ALA A 171 2.41 -12.38 4.22
N ALA A 172 2.63 -11.33 5.02
CA ALA A 172 2.28 -11.30 6.43
C ALA A 172 1.39 -10.10 6.74
N THR A 173 0.39 -10.32 7.59
CA THR A 173 -0.64 -9.35 7.99
C THR A 173 -0.58 -9.20 9.51
N GLY A 174 -0.63 -7.96 10.01
CA GLY A 174 -0.68 -7.66 11.45
C GLY A 174 -2.06 -7.14 11.90
N PRO A 175 -2.27 -6.87 13.21
CA PRO A 175 -3.61 -6.70 13.79
C PRO A 175 -4.50 -5.62 13.17
N ALA A 176 -3.89 -4.60 12.55
CA ALA A 176 -4.58 -3.48 11.90
C ALA A 176 -3.91 -3.12 10.56
N GLY A 177 -3.33 -4.10 9.87
CA GLY A 177 -2.51 -3.90 8.67
C GLY A 177 -3.09 -4.51 7.41
N MET A 178 -2.74 -3.93 6.25
CA MET A 178 -2.84 -4.63 4.97
C MET A 178 -1.77 -5.73 4.89
N PRO A 179 -1.98 -6.81 4.12
CA PRO A 179 -0.95 -7.83 3.89
C PRO A 179 0.30 -7.23 3.24
N VAL A 180 1.48 -7.51 3.81
CA VAL A 180 2.77 -7.04 3.30
C VAL A 180 3.54 -8.23 2.72
N VAL A 181 3.87 -8.16 1.43
CA VAL A 181 4.70 -9.17 0.74
C VAL A 181 6.05 -9.33 1.47
N GLN A 182 6.45 -10.56 1.74
CA GLN A 182 7.69 -10.89 2.43
C GLN A 182 8.66 -11.57 1.46
N LEU A 183 9.95 -11.29 1.59
CA LEU A 183 11.00 -12.06 0.94
C LEU A 183 11.33 -13.29 1.81
N PRO A 184 11.19 -14.53 1.28
CA PRO A 184 11.50 -15.73 2.04
C PRO A 184 13.00 -15.93 2.20
N ILE A 185 13.42 -16.29 3.41
CA ILE A 185 14.77 -16.75 3.75
C ILE A 185 14.82 -18.26 3.51
N ASP A 186 15.62 -18.71 2.55
CA ASP A 186 15.79 -20.14 2.28
C ASP A 186 16.52 -20.86 3.44
N LYS A 187 15.90 -21.89 4.01
CA LYS A 187 16.46 -22.77 5.06
C LYS A 187 16.86 -24.14 4.52
N LYS A 188 16.84 -24.33 3.20
CA LYS A 188 17.06 -25.58 2.44
C LYS A 188 15.96 -26.62 2.67
N ASN A 189 15.96 -27.66 1.85
CA ASN A 189 15.03 -28.80 1.95
C ASN A 189 13.54 -28.37 1.97
N ASN A 190 13.17 -27.44 1.09
CA ASN A 190 11.84 -26.83 0.99
C ASN A 190 11.34 -26.13 2.28
N ARG A 191 12.25 -25.75 3.19
CA ARG A 191 11.95 -24.95 4.37
C ARG A 191 12.35 -23.49 4.13
N TYR A 192 11.54 -22.59 4.66
CA TYR A 192 11.71 -21.14 4.49
C TYR A 192 11.34 -20.43 5.80
N SER A 193 11.82 -19.20 5.95
CA SER A 193 11.39 -18.32 7.04
C SER A 193 11.08 -16.91 6.53
N ILE A 194 10.36 -16.11 7.31
CA ILE A 194 10.23 -14.66 7.10
C ILE A 194 10.69 -13.89 8.33
N ALA A 195 11.38 -12.77 8.10
CA ALA A 195 11.74 -11.81 9.14
C ALA A 195 10.64 -10.75 9.29
N TYR A 196 9.46 -11.17 9.76
CA TYR A 196 8.34 -10.28 10.08
C TYR A 196 8.25 -10.02 11.58
N ALA A 197 7.81 -8.84 11.99
CA ALA A 197 7.66 -8.48 13.41
C ALA A 197 6.21 -8.67 13.87
N PHE A 198 5.96 -9.76 14.60
CA PHE A 198 4.63 -10.09 15.14
C PHE A 198 4.36 -9.24 16.37
N ARG A 199 3.60 -8.16 16.19
CA ARG A 199 3.16 -7.27 17.28
C ARG A 199 2.10 -7.95 18.15
N PRO A 200 1.87 -7.50 19.39
CA PRO A 200 0.77 -7.97 20.22
C PRO A 200 -0.60 -7.91 19.51
N GLY A 201 -1.42 -8.95 19.70
CA GLY A 201 -2.68 -9.15 18.97
C GLY A 201 -2.58 -10.28 17.93
N GLU A 202 -3.52 -10.28 16.98
CA GLU A 202 -3.63 -11.29 15.92
C GLU A 202 -2.79 -10.91 14.68
N SER A 203 -2.33 -11.90 13.96
CA SER A 203 -1.56 -11.76 12.72
C SER A 203 -1.77 -13.00 11.86
N SER A 204 -1.56 -12.89 10.55
CA SER A 204 -1.55 -14.06 9.68
C SER A 204 -0.38 -14.08 8.73
N VAL A 205 0.10 -15.28 8.39
CA VAL A 205 1.11 -15.49 7.36
C VAL A 205 0.50 -16.36 6.29
N ARG A 206 0.34 -15.80 5.09
CA ARG A 206 -0.15 -16.50 3.91
C ARG A 206 0.97 -16.73 2.91
N TYR A 207 0.99 -17.89 2.31
CA TYR A 207 1.83 -18.18 1.15
C TYR A 207 1.10 -19.05 0.15
N SER A 208 1.54 -19.02 -1.10
CA SER A 208 1.05 -19.91 -2.13
C SER A 208 2.18 -20.61 -2.85
N TYR A 209 1.91 -21.85 -3.27
CA TYR A 209 2.82 -22.64 -4.07
C TYR A 209 2.06 -23.47 -5.09
N GLU A 210 2.77 -23.90 -6.14
CA GLU A 210 2.23 -24.76 -7.19
C GLU A 210 2.81 -26.17 -7.07
N LEU A 211 1.96 -27.17 -7.35
CA LEU A 211 2.31 -28.59 -7.42
C LEU A 211 1.87 -29.17 -8.78
N PRO A 212 2.60 -30.16 -9.32
CA PRO A 212 2.10 -30.96 -10.44
C PRO A 212 0.81 -31.71 -10.06
N TYR A 213 -0.20 -31.66 -10.93
CA TYR A 213 -1.52 -32.27 -10.75
C TYR A 213 -1.92 -33.03 -12.02
N ALA A 214 -1.11 -34.04 -12.35
CA ALA A 214 -1.43 -34.96 -13.44
C ALA A 214 -2.69 -35.76 -13.10
N ASP A 215 -3.42 -36.20 -14.13
CA ASP A 215 -4.57 -37.11 -14.01
C ASP A 215 -5.70 -36.62 -13.07
N ASN A 216 -5.75 -35.31 -12.80
CA ASN A 216 -6.62 -34.67 -11.81
C ASN A 216 -6.49 -35.25 -10.39
N ALA A 217 -5.29 -35.65 -9.98
CA ALA A 217 -5.01 -36.14 -8.64
C ALA A 217 -3.59 -35.80 -8.14
N ALA A 218 -3.44 -35.66 -6.82
CA ALA A 218 -2.14 -35.56 -6.15
C ALA A 218 -2.17 -36.13 -4.73
N SER A 219 -1.03 -36.62 -4.27
CA SER A 219 -0.78 -36.94 -2.86
C SER A 219 0.23 -35.94 -2.29
N VAL A 220 -0.22 -35.15 -1.31
CA VAL A 220 0.49 -34.03 -0.71
C VAL A 220 0.84 -34.41 0.74
N LYS A 221 2.06 -34.09 1.18
CA LYS A 221 2.50 -34.29 2.57
C LYS A 221 2.73 -32.94 3.22
N ILE A 222 1.73 -32.46 3.96
CA ILE A 222 1.74 -31.15 4.61
C ILE A 222 2.55 -31.24 5.92
N PRO A 223 3.65 -30.47 6.08
CA PRO A 223 4.46 -30.51 7.29
C PRO A 223 3.88 -29.61 8.39
N ALA A 224 3.40 -30.19 9.49
CA ALA A 224 3.03 -29.43 10.69
C ALA A 224 4.31 -28.93 11.39
N ILE A 225 4.50 -27.60 11.43
CA ILE A 225 5.69 -26.98 12.03
C ILE A 225 5.44 -26.57 13.49
N TYR A 226 4.26 -26.02 13.76
CA TYR A 226 3.87 -25.55 15.09
C TYR A 226 2.97 -26.59 15.78
N PRO A 227 3.12 -26.81 17.09
CA PRO A 227 2.33 -27.78 17.84
C PRO A 227 0.98 -27.19 18.28
N GLY A 228 -0.03 -28.06 18.47
CA GLY A 228 -1.27 -27.69 19.16
C GLY A 228 -2.20 -26.79 18.36
N GLY A 229 -1.91 -26.58 17.07
CA GLY A 229 -2.83 -25.94 16.13
C GLY A 229 -3.71 -26.95 15.40
N ARG A 230 -4.88 -26.50 14.98
CA ARG A 230 -5.78 -27.26 14.11
C ARG A 230 -5.42 -27.07 12.63
N LEU A 231 -5.47 -28.15 11.86
CA LEU A 231 -5.32 -28.12 10.40
C LEU A 231 -6.71 -28.10 9.75
N LEU A 232 -6.99 -27.05 8.99
CA LEU A 232 -8.20 -26.93 8.18
C LEU A 232 -7.82 -27.09 6.71
N ILE A 233 -8.54 -27.93 5.98
CA ILE A 233 -8.37 -28.10 4.55
C ILE A 233 -9.65 -27.67 3.84
N VAL A 234 -9.50 -26.76 2.89
CA VAL A 234 -10.58 -26.16 2.11
C VAL A 234 -10.41 -26.55 0.64
N ALA A 235 -11.46 -27.04 0.00
CA ALA A 235 -11.42 -27.45 -1.41
C ALA A 235 -12.76 -27.17 -2.13
N PRO A 236 -12.77 -26.92 -3.45
CA PRO A 236 -14.00 -26.77 -4.22
C PRO A 236 -14.96 -27.97 -4.08
N PRO A 237 -16.29 -27.80 -4.23
CA PRO A 237 -17.27 -28.87 -4.08
C PRO A 237 -17.01 -30.14 -4.91
N SER A 238 -16.44 -29.97 -6.10
CA SER A 238 -16.09 -31.04 -7.05
C SER A 238 -14.75 -31.72 -6.77
N VAL A 239 -14.00 -31.28 -5.74
CA VAL A 239 -12.73 -31.86 -5.30
C VAL A 239 -12.97 -32.70 -4.05
N GLN A 240 -12.55 -33.96 -4.11
CA GLN A 240 -12.53 -34.86 -2.97
C GLN A 240 -11.19 -34.76 -2.24
N ILE A 241 -11.26 -34.68 -0.91
CA ILE A 241 -10.12 -34.74 0.00
C ILE A 241 -10.24 -36.01 0.84
N SER A 242 -9.13 -36.72 1.01
CA SER A 242 -8.97 -37.79 1.99
C SER A 242 -7.57 -37.76 2.57
N GLY A 243 -7.37 -38.25 3.80
CA GLY A 243 -6.03 -38.25 4.39
C GLY A 243 -6.03 -38.57 5.88
N ASP A 244 -4.83 -38.61 6.45
CA ASP A 244 -4.60 -39.09 7.82
C ASP A 244 -5.35 -38.21 8.83
N GLY A 245 -6.34 -38.77 9.52
CA GLY A 245 -7.06 -38.10 10.61
C GLY A 245 -7.91 -36.88 10.18
N LEU A 246 -8.17 -36.69 8.89
CA LEU A 246 -9.05 -35.63 8.39
C LEU A 246 -10.51 -36.05 8.48
N VAL A 247 -11.35 -35.19 9.06
CA VAL A 247 -12.80 -35.37 9.18
C VAL A 247 -13.50 -34.28 8.39
N ALA A 248 -14.51 -34.64 7.59
CA ALA A 248 -15.34 -33.66 6.90
C ALA A 248 -16.16 -32.85 7.91
N SER A 249 -16.08 -31.52 7.83
CA SER A 249 -16.68 -30.57 8.79
C SER A 249 -17.76 -29.68 8.13
N GLY A 250 -18.30 -30.12 6.99
CA GLY A 250 -19.34 -29.41 6.24
C GLY A 250 -18.78 -28.54 5.13
N GLN A 251 -19.38 -27.37 4.92
CA GLN A 251 -18.97 -26.42 3.90
C GLN A 251 -18.90 -25.00 4.46
N GLU A 252 -17.92 -24.23 3.98
CA GLU A 252 -17.75 -22.81 4.30
C GLU A 252 -17.64 -22.01 2.99
N GLN A 253 -18.46 -20.97 2.83
CA GLN A 253 -18.51 -20.13 1.61
C GLN A 253 -18.68 -20.92 0.29
N GLY A 254 -19.35 -22.08 0.35
CA GLY A 254 -19.54 -22.97 -0.80
C GLY A 254 -18.33 -23.85 -1.14
N MET A 255 -17.33 -23.95 -0.25
CA MET A 255 -16.18 -24.85 -0.35
C MET A 255 -16.33 -25.99 0.67
N ASN A 256 -15.89 -27.21 0.32
CA ASN A 256 -15.79 -28.33 1.25
C ASN A 256 -14.73 -28.05 2.32
N LEU A 257 -15.09 -28.23 3.59
CA LEU A 257 -14.19 -28.05 4.74
C LEU A 257 -13.89 -29.40 5.40
N TYR A 258 -12.62 -29.65 5.66
CA TYR A 258 -12.13 -30.81 6.41
C TYR A 258 -11.22 -30.34 7.53
N VAL A 259 -11.28 -30.99 8.69
CA VAL A 259 -10.55 -30.56 9.89
C VAL A 259 -9.79 -31.74 10.49
N ARG A 260 -8.59 -31.45 11.00
CA ARG A 260 -7.83 -32.33 11.90
C ARG A 260 -7.33 -31.50 13.08
N GLU A 261 -7.83 -31.84 14.26
CA GLU A 261 -7.46 -31.21 15.53
C GLU A 261 -6.10 -31.73 16.06
N ASP A 262 -5.52 -31.01 17.02
CA ASP A 262 -4.36 -31.40 17.83
C ASP A 262 -3.15 -31.96 17.06
N VAL A 263 -2.77 -31.34 15.93
CA VAL A 263 -1.66 -31.85 15.11
C VAL A 263 -0.31 -31.59 15.81
N PRO A 264 0.49 -32.64 16.12
CA PRO A 264 1.80 -32.43 16.75
C PRO A 264 2.81 -31.85 15.76
N ALA A 265 3.68 -30.95 16.24
CA ALA A 265 4.82 -30.45 15.47
C ALA A 265 5.71 -31.61 14.98
N GLY A 266 6.18 -31.51 13.73
CA GLY A 266 6.96 -32.56 13.05
C GLY A 266 6.11 -33.60 12.31
N THR A 267 4.78 -33.62 12.50
CA THR A 267 3.88 -34.52 11.76
C THR A 267 3.87 -34.18 10.27
N LEU A 268 3.97 -35.18 9.40
CA LEU A 268 3.67 -35.06 7.98
C LEU A 268 2.25 -35.58 7.75
N VAL A 269 1.28 -34.69 7.51
CA VAL A 269 -0.10 -35.08 7.22
C VAL A 269 -0.20 -35.45 5.75
N ALA A 270 -0.47 -36.73 5.45
CA ALA A 270 -0.73 -37.16 4.08
C ALA A 270 -2.17 -36.79 3.67
N VAL A 271 -2.31 -36.13 2.53
CA VAL A 271 -3.57 -35.67 1.95
C VAL A 271 -3.62 -36.05 0.48
N ASN A 272 -4.60 -36.86 0.10
CA ASN A 272 -4.92 -37.16 -1.28
C ASN A 272 -6.00 -36.19 -1.74
N VAL A 273 -5.71 -35.49 -2.83
CA VAL A 273 -6.57 -34.52 -3.50
C VAL A 273 -6.94 -35.11 -4.85
N SER A 274 -8.22 -35.17 -5.21
CA SER A 274 -8.67 -35.66 -6.51
C SER A 274 -9.89 -34.92 -7.03
N GLY A 275 -10.02 -34.83 -8.35
CA GLY A 275 -11.10 -34.14 -9.03
C GLY A 275 -10.65 -32.79 -9.61
N THR A 276 -11.54 -32.17 -10.37
CA THR A 276 -11.30 -30.86 -10.99
C THR A 276 -12.05 -29.77 -10.24
N ALA A 277 -11.64 -28.52 -10.42
CA ALA A 277 -12.48 -27.37 -10.10
C ALA A 277 -13.00 -26.76 -11.41
N PRO A 278 -14.27 -26.32 -11.50
CA PRO A 278 -14.68 -25.44 -12.58
C PRO A 278 -13.81 -24.17 -12.52
N PHE A 279 -13.39 -23.66 -13.69
CA PHE A 279 -12.83 -22.32 -13.74
C PHE A 279 -13.86 -21.34 -13.14
N PRO A 280 -13.42 -20.31 -12.39
CA PRO A 280 -14.32 -19.24 -11.99
C PRO A 280 -14.77 -18.49 -13.25
N SER A 281 -15.91 -18.92 -13.79
CA SER A 281 -16.60 -18.26 -14.89
C SER A 281 -16.95 -16.85 -14.43
N GLY A 282 -16.28 -15.85 -15.01
CA GLY A 282 -16.86 -14.52 -15.09
C GLY A 282 -18.14 -14.64 -15.92
N ASP A 283 -19.28 -14.54 -15.24
CA ASP A 283 -20.62 -14.38 -15.78
C ASP A 283 -21.11 -15.44 -16.79
N ALA A 284 -21.82 -16.45 -16.28
CA ALA A 284 -22.70 -17.28 -17.11
C ALA A 284 -23.93 -17.79 -16.31
N ASN A 285 -24.88 -16.89 -16.01
CA ASN A 285 -26.27 -17.33 -15.99
C ASN A 285 -27.24 -16.20 -16.38
N GLY A 286 -28.17 -16.52 -17.28
CA GLY A 286 -29.08 -15.57 -17.88
C GLY A 286 -30.08 -15.01 -16.86
N ARG A 287 -30.19 -13.68 -16.82
CA ARG A 287 -31.21 -12.98 -16.04
C ARG A 287 -32.55 -13.05 -16.78
N THR A 288 -33.34 -14.10 -16.52
CA THR A 288 -34.78 -14.07 -16.82
C THR A 288 -35.50 -13.11 -15.87
N ASP A 289 -36.71 -12.71 -16.27
CA ASP A 289 -37.30 -11.42 -15.93
C ASP A 289 -37.96 -11.33 -14.54
N GLN A 290 -38.43 -10.13 -14.22
CA GLN A 290 -38.74 -9.59 -12.88
C GLN A 290 -40.02 -10.14 -12.21
N GLY A 291 -40.02 -10.08 -10.87
CA GLY A 291 -41.21 -10.07 -10.01
C GLY A 291 -40.89 -9.41 -8.65
N PRO A 292 -41.52 -8.28 -8.26
CA PRO A 292 -41.12 -7.52 -7.07
C PRO A 292 -42.09 -7.59 -5.87
N GLN A 293 -41.62 -8.09 -4.73
CA GLN A 293 -42.12 -7.92 -3.33
C GLN A 293 -41.20 -8.74 -2.39
N GLY A 294 -40.91 -8.38 -1.13
CA GLY A 294 -41.21 -7.20 -0.34
C GLY A 294 -40.62 -7.33 1.09
N ARG A 295 -40.25 -6.20 1.70
CA ARG A 295 -40.06 -5.84 3.14
C ARG A 295 -39.73 -6.87 4.27
N ASP A 296 -38.85 -6.39 5.15
CA ASP A 296 -38.78 -6.51 6.62
C ASP A 296 -38.33 -7.81 7.33
N ALA A 297 -37.11 -7.79 7.89
CA ALA A 297 -36.66 -8.32 9.22
C ALA A 297 -35.15 -8.03 9.37
N GLN A 298 -34.67 -7.12 10.22
CA GLN A 298 -34.61 -7.09 11.69
C GLN A 298 -33.32 -7.71 12.29
N GLU A 299 -32.42 -6.81 12.69
CA GLU A 299 -31.57 -6.82 13.88
C GLU A 299 -31.25 -8.16 14.59
N SER A 300 -29.99 -8.59 14.52
CA SER A 300 -29.28 -9.17 15.68
C SER A 300 -27.78 -8.88 15.58
N GLY A 301 -27.17 -8.45 16.69
CA GLY A 301 -25.72 -8.37 16.81
C GLY A 301 -25.13 -9.71 17.25
N GLY A 302 -23.94 -10.03 16.76
CA GLY A 302 -23.19 -11.23 17.15
C GLY A 302 -21.77 -11.18 16.62
N GLU A 303 -20.78 -11.31 17.51
CA GLU A 303 -19.37 -11.35 17.16
C GLU A 303 -19.02 -12.56 16.29
N SER A 304 -18.19 -12.37 15.27
CA SER A 304 -17.30 -13.41 14.76
C SER A 304 -16.20 -12.81 13.88
N GLY A 305 -14.95 -12.93 14.32
CA GLY A 305 -13.76 -12.64 13.52
C GLY A 305 -13.55 -13.69 12.43
N GLY A 306 -14.48 -13.78 11.47
CA GLY A 306 -14.39 -14.71 10.36
C GLY A 306 -13.27 -14.30 9.39
N ALA A 307 -12.32 -15.22 9.13
CA ALA A 307 -11.27 -14.99 8.16
C ALA A 307 -11.87 -14.75 6.76
N THR A 308 -11.68 -13.56 6.21
CA THR A 308 -12.15 -13.24 4.87
C THR A 308 -11.24 -13.92 3.84
N ILE A 309 -11.74 -15.01 3.23
CA ILE A 309 -11.02 -15.78 2.22
C ILE A 309 -10.93 -14.95 0.93
N GLN A 310 -9.93 -14.08 0.87
CA GLN A 310 -9.63 -13.29 -0.31
C GLN A 310 -8.75 -14.10 -1.27
N ALA A 311 -9.38 -14.74 -2.26
CA ALA A 311 -8.70 -15.45 -3.33
C ALA A 311 -7.67 -14.52 -4.02
N VAL A 312 -6.40 -14.93 -4.03
CA VAL A 312 -5.30 -14.14 -4.60
C VAL A 312 -5.44 -14.07 -6.13
N PRO A 313 -5.63 -12.88 -6.72
CA PRO A 313 -5.66 -12.75 -8.18
C PRO A 313 -4.24 -12.84 -8.74
N GLY A 314 -3.87 -14.02 -9.26
CA GLY A 314 -2.63 -14.22 -10.01
C GLY A 314 -2.62 -13.38 -11.30
N ARG A 315 -2.11 -12.16 -11.23
CA ARG A 315 -2.14 -11.16 -12.32
C ARG A 315 -0.79 -10.47 -12.54
N LEU A 316 0.32 -11.23 -12.56
CA LEU A 316 1.63 -10.68 -12.95
C LEU A 316 2.41 -11.49 -14.00
N ASP A 317 2.12 -12.77 -14.27
CA ASP A 317 2.91 -13.55 -15.25
C ASP A 317 2.64 -13.20 -16.72
N VAL A 318 1.37 -12.96 -17.09
CA VAL A 318 0.97 -12.71 -18.48
C VAL A 318 1.61 -11.44 -19.07
N LEU A 319 2.01 -10.48 -18.23
CA LEU A 319 2.56 -9.19 -18.68
C LEU A 319 4.09 -9.13 -18.71
N LYS A 320 4.83 -10.11 -18.14
CA LYS A 320 6.29 -10.04 -18.00
C LYS A 320 7.01 -9.89 -19.36
N TRP A 321 6.69 -10.77 -20.31
CA TRP A 321 7.32 -10.81 -21.63
C TRP A 321 7.01 -9.60 -22.53
N PRO A 322 5.75 -9.16 -22.71
CA PRO A 322 5.48 -7.96 -23.51
C PRO A 322 6.08 -6.69 -22.89
N LEU A 323 6.15 -6.57 -21.55
CA LEU A 323 6.77 -5.42 -20.89
C LEU A 323 8.30 -5.38 -21.11
N ILE A 324 8.97 -6.53 -21.01
CA ILE A 324 10.42 -6.66 -21.31
C ILE A 324 10.69 -6.34 -22.79
N GLY A 325 9.86 -6.83 -23.71
CA GLY A 325 9.97 -6.51 -25.14
C GLY A 325 9.83 -5.01 -25.43
N LEU A 326 8.88 -4.34 -24.77
CA LEU A 326 8.68 -2.89 -24.89
C LEU A 326 9.89 -2.11 -24.34
N PHE A 327 10.41 -2.47 -23.17
CA PHE A 327 11.61 -1.83 -22.61
C PHE A 327 12.85 -2.03 -23.50
N ALA A 328 13.07 -3.24 -24.02
CA ALA A 328 14.18 -3.52 -24.93
C ALA A 328 14.11 -2.67 -26.22
N LEU A 329 12.90 -2.47 -26.77
CA LEU A 329 12.67 -1.61 -27.93
C LEU A 329 12.96 -0.13 -27.61
N VAL A 330 12.46 0.38 -26.48
CA VAL A 330 12.70 1.78 -26.05
C VAL A 330 14.19 2.04 -25.80
N PHE A 331 14.89 1.15 -25.09
CA PHE A 331 16.33 1.27 -24.87
C PHE A 331 17.14 1.12 -26.16
N GLY A 332 16.75 0.23 -27.08
CA GLY A 332 17.38 0.08 -28.40
C GLY A 332 17.27 1.34 -29.26
N VAL A 333 16.08 1.96 -29.31
CA VAL A 333 15.86 3.25 -30.00
C VAL A 333 16.66 4.37 -29.35
N LEU A 334 16.70 4.44 -28.02
CA LEU A 334 17.46 5.46 -27.29
C LEU A 334 18.97 5.33 -27.53
N ALA A 335 19.52 4.10 -27.50
CA ALA A 335 20.93 3.84 -27.81
C ALA A 335 21.28 4.21 -29.25
N PHE A 336 20.40 3.90 -30.22
CA PHE A 336 20.57 4.29 -31.63
C PHE A 336 20.55 5.80 -31.84
N LEU A 337 19.69 6.54 -31.13
CA LEU A 337 19.64 8.00 -31.18
C LEU A 337 20.85 8.66 -30.51
N LEU A 338 21.42 8.05 -29.46
CA LEU A 338 22.67 8.51 -28.84
C LEU A 338 23.88 8.25 -29.74
N ALA A 339 23.96 7.07 -30.36
CA ALA A 339 25.02 6.71 -31.31
C ALA A 339 25.04 7.59 -32.58
N ARG A 340 23.94 8.30 -32.88
CA ARG A 340 23.83 9.23 -34.01
C ARG A 340 24.18 10.69 -33.68
N LYS A 341 24.59 11.01 -32.46
CA LYS A 341 25.08 12.35 -32.09
C LYS A 341 26.62 12.37 -32.09
N PRO A 342 27.29 13.04 -33.07
CA PRO A 342 28.72 13.25 -32.99
C PRO A 342 29.03 14.18 -31.81
N VAL A 343 29.75 13.66 -30.81
CA VAL A 343 30.28 14.49 -29.73
C VAL A 343 31.45 15.29 -30.28
N VAL A 344 31.33 16.62 -30.27
CA VAL A 344 32.46 17.51 -30.58
C VAL A 344 33.46 17.41 -29.44
N ALA A 345 34.55 16.66 -29.67
CA ALA A 345 35.68 16.62 -28.76
C ALA A 345 36.51 17.89 -28.90
N ILE A 346 36.65 18.65 -27.82
CA ILE A 346 37.71 19.66 -27.68
C ILE A 346 38.79 19.03 -26.80
N ALA A 347 40.00 18.89 -27.33
CA ALA A 347 41.13 18.30 -26.64
C ALA A 347 42.38 19.18 -26.78
N GLY A 348 43.05 19.40 -25.65
CA GLY A 348 44.48 19.74 -25.57
C GLY A 348 44.88 21.21 -25.70
N ALA A 349 45.38 21.77 -24.60
CA ALA A 349 46.77 22.27 -24.50
C ALA A 349 47.07 22.75 -23.06
N ASP A 350 48.13 22.24 -22.45
CA ASP A 350 48.79 22.87 -21.29
C ASP A 350 49.47 24.19 -21.71
N ILE A 351 49.71 25.11 -20.76
CA ILE A 351 51.04 25.67 -20.40
C ILE A 351 50.89 26.70 -19.25
N ALA A 352 51.58 26.40 -18.15
CA ALA A 352 52.24 27.26 -17.13
C ALA A 352 51.66 28.62 -16.62
N ALA A 353 51.70 28.71 -15.28
CA ALA A 353 52.13 29.85 -14.45
C ALA A 353 51.33 31.18 -14.41
N ALA A 354 50.75 31.50 -13.22
CA ALA A 354 51.25 32.59 -12.35
C ALA A 354 50.46 32.74 -11.03
N ASN A 355 51.21 32.92 -9.93
CA ASN A 355 50.92 33.57 -8.63
C ASN A 355 49.48 33.70 -8.08
N VAL A 356 49.31 33.16 -6.87
CA VAL A 356 48.35 33.64 -5.84
C VAL A 356 49.09 34.63 -4.91
N PRO A 357 48.41 35.69 -4.43
CA PRO A 357 48.52 36.00 -3.00
C PRO A 357 47.15 36.18 -2.33
N ALA A 358 47.07 35.79 -1.05
CA ALA A 358 45.86 35.82 -0.24
C ALA A 358 45.66 37.16 0.49
N ALA A 359 44.41 37.49 0.86
CA ALA A 359 44.11 38.46 1.91
C ALA A 359 42.76 38.18 2.60
N ASN A 360 42.71 38.44 3.91
CA ASN A 360 41.54 38.28 4.79
C ASN A 360 40.59 39.51 4.73
N ALA A 361 39.34 39.38 5.20
CA ALA A 361 38.90 39.89 6.52
C ALA A 361 37.44 40.40 6.68
N LYS A 362 36.85 39.99 7.83
CA LYS A 362 36.02 40.79 8.78
C LYS A 362 34.49 41.01 8.60
N LYS A 363 33.89 41.40 9.74
CA LYS A 363 32.48 41.29 10.18
C LYS A 363 31.82 42.67 10.46
N SER A 364 30.48 42.79 10.32
CA SER A 364 29.56 43.69 11.07
C SER A 364 28.09 43.38 10.68
N LYS A 365 27.00 43.36 11.49
CA LYS A 365 26.72 43.48 12.95
C LYS A 365 26.41 44.88 13.58
N LEU A 366 25.22 45.47 13.34
CA LEU A 366 24.32 46.00 14.41
C LEU A 366 22.85 46.35 13.97
N LYS A 367 21.99 46.59 14.97
CA LYS A 367 20.52 46.88 15.04
C LYS A 367 20.30 48.40 15.37
N PRO A 368 19.11 48.94 15.77
CA PRO A 368 17.67 48.66 15.48
C PRO A 368 16.78 49.94 15.30
N GLY A 369 15.45 49.76 15.15
CA GLY A 369 14.39 50.72 15.55
C GLY A 369 13.25 50.89 14.52
N SER A 370 12.03 51.37 14.82
CA SER A 370 11.18 51.35 16.04
C SER A 370 9.83 52.06 15.75
N ALA A 371 8.75 51.65 16.44
CA ALA A 371 7.45 52.34 16.64
C ALA A 371 6.35 52.33 15.54
N SER A 372 5.14 51.99 16.02
CA SER A 372 3.78 52.21 15.44
C SER A 372 3.29 53.65 15.78
N PRO A 373 1.98 54.04 15.84
CA PRO A 373 0.71 53.40 15.40
C PRO A 373 -0.32 54.34 14.70
N ASN A 374 -1.45 53.79 14.22
CA ASN A 374 -2.85 54.21 14.52
C ASN A 374 -3.88 53.93 13.39
N ALA A 375 -5.07 53.54 13.84
CA ALA A 375 -6.30 53.19 13.11
C ALA A 375 -7.19 54.44 12.83
N PRO A 376 -8.53 54.36 12.68
CA PRO A 376 -9.42 53.37 12.03
C PRO A 376 -10.47 54.01 11.08
N VAL A 377 -11.14 53.24 10.20
CA VAL A 377 -12.60 53.44 9.96
C VAL A 377 -13.30 52.22 9.35
N THR A 378 -14.57 52.05 9.73
CA THR A 378 -15.52 51.03 9.27
C THR A 378 -16.49 51.55 8.20
N ALA A 379 -16.91 50.70 7.25
CA ALA A 379 -18.25 50.77 6.64
C ALA A 379 -18.66 49.41 6.03
N LYS A 380 -19.91 48.98 6.28
CA LYS A 380 -20.54 47.82 5.62
C LYS A 380 -21.10 48.24 4.25
N GLY A 381 -21.11 47.32 3.29
CA GLY A 381 -21.89 47.46 2.06
C GLY A 381 -21.77 46.25 1.13
N SER A 382 -22.83 45.46 1.02
CA SER A 382 -23.08 44.47 -0.04
C SER A 382 -24.59 44.54 -0.33
N PRO A 383 -25.05 44.47 -1.60
CA PRO A 383 -25.32 43.14 -2.17
C PRO A 383 -25.09 42.97 -3.71
N ASN A 384 -24.82 41.71 -4.07
CA ASN A 384 -25.08 41.02 -5.35
C ASN A 384 -24.35 41.42 -6.66
N GLY A 385 -23.61 40.46 -7.22
CA GLY A 385 -23.05 40.45 -8.59
C GLY A 385 -21.76 39.61 -8.66
N PRO A 386 -21.71 38.47 -9.36
CA PRO A 386 -20.63 37.50 -9.19
C PRO A 386 -19.35 37.90 -9.92
N SER A 387 -18.21 37.85 -9.22
CA SER A 387 -16.87 37.89 -9.83
C SER A 387 -15.80 37.26 -8.92
N ASN A 388 -16.14 36.14 -8.27
CA ASN A 388 -15.16 35.29 -7.58
C ASN A 388 -14.56 34.29 -8.58
N LEU A 389 -13.26 34.38 -8.87
CA LEU A 389 -12.54 33.33 -9.63
C LEU A 389 -12.77 31.94 -9.00
N ALA A 390 -12.84 31.85 -7.67
CA ALA A 390 -13.08 30.59 -6.97
C ALA A 390 -14.41 29.88 -7.33
N GLU A 391 -15.45 30.63 -7.70
CA GLU A 391 -16.73 30.02 -8.15
C GLU A 391 -16.62 29.52 -9.59
N VAL A 392 -15.84 30.21 -10.43
CA VAL A 392 -15.51 29.79 -11.80
C VAL A 392 -14.60 28.56 -11.78
N ASP A 393 -13.55 28.56 -10.95
CA ASP A 393 -12.63 27.43 -10.76
C ASP A 393 -13.34 26.19 -10.20
N ALA A 394 -14.29 26.36 -9.27
CA ALA A 394 -15.11 25.26 -8.76
C ALA A 394 -16.07 24.69 -9.83
N ALA A 395 -16.66 25.55 -10.67
CA ALA A 395 -17.48 25.11 -11.81
C ALA A 395 -16.65 24.40 -12.89
N ILE A 396 -15.43 24.88 -13.17
CA ILE A 396 -14.49 24.23 -14.10
C ILE A 396 -14.04 22.87 -13.54
N GLY A 397 -13.64 22.80 -12.26
CA GLY A 397 -13.23 21.56 -11.61
C GLY A 397 -14.32 20.48 -11.63
N THR A 398 -15.55 20.84 -11.25
CA THR A 398 -16.69 19.91 -11.30
C THR A 398 -17.04 19.46 -12.73
N SER A 399 -16.87 20.33 -13.74
CA SER A 399 -17.04 19.94 -15.14
C SER A 399 -15.93 19.00 -15.65
N LEU A 400 -14.68 19.16 -15.18
CA LEU A 400 -13.55 18.31 -15.52
C LEU A 400 -13.67 16.91 -14.90
N ASP A 401 -14.10 16.80 -13.64
CA ASP A 401 -14.34 15.50 -13.01
C ASP A 401 -15.50 14.75 -13.69
N ALA A 402 -16.57 15.44 -14.10
CA ALA A 402 -17.65 14.84 -14.89
C ALA A 402 -17.17 14.35 -16.27
N LEU A 403 -16.31 15.13 -16.94
CA LEU A 403 -15.72 14.75 -18.24
C LEU A 403 -14.77 13.54 -18.11
N LYS A 404 -13.97 13.50 -17.04
CA LYS A 404 -13.05 12.40 -16.71
C LYS A 404 -13.79 11.10 -16.41
N GLU A 405 -14.84 11.14 -15.60
CA GLU A 405 -15.69 9.97 -15.31
C GLU A 405 -16.40 9.47 -16.59
N SER A 406 -16.87 10.39 -17.44
CA SER A 406 -17.47 10.06 -18.73
C SER A 406 -16.49 9.35 -19.67
N LEU A 407 -15.27 9.89 -19.84
CA LEU A 407 -14.22 9.28 -20.66
C LEU A 407 -13.77 7.91 -20.10
N PHE A 408 -13.64 7.79 -18.78
CA PHE A 408 -13.27 6.51 -18.15
C PHE A 408 -14.33 5.43 -18.37
N ARG A 409 -15.61 5.78 -18.26
CA ARG A 409 -16.72 4.86 -18.60
C ARG A 409 -16.78 4.51 -20.08
N LEU A 410 -16.51 5.46 -20.97
CA LEU A 410 -16.45 5.22 -22.40
C LEU A 410 -15.33 4.22 -22.76
N GLU A 411 -14.15 4.39 -22.17
CA GLU A 411 -13.02 3.47 -22.37
C GLU A 411 -13.30 2.07 -21.79
N LEU A 412 -13.88 1.98 -20.59
CA LEU A 412 -14.33 0.70 -20.02
C LEU A 412 -15.35 -0.01 -20.91
N ARG A 413 -16.29 0.74 -21.52
CA ARG A 413 -17.30 0.18 -22.43
C ARG A 413 -16.71 -0.30 -23.75
N HIS A 414 -15.69 0.37 -24.27
CA HIS A 414 -14.92 -0.05 -25.45
C HIS A 414 -14.11 -1.31 -25.19
N GLN A 415 -13.35 -1.35 -24.09
CA GLN A 415 -12.59 -2.53 -23.66
C GLN A 415 -13.50 -3.75 -23.37
N ALA A 416 -14.74 -3.51 -22.91
CA ALA A 416 -15.75 -4.55 -22.70
C ALA A 416 -16.52 -4.95 -23.98
N GLY A 417 -16.24 -4.35 -25.14
CA GLY A 417 -16.94 -4.64 -26.41
C GLY A 417 -18.41 -4.22 -26.45
N THR A 418 -18.85 -3.33 -25.55
CA THR A 418 -20.26 -2.91 -25.37
C THR A 418 -20.66 -1.66 -26.16
N ILE A 419 -19.80 -1.22 -27.07
CA ILE A 419 -19.97 -0.04 -27.92
C ILE A 419 -19.20 -0.29 -29.24
N SER A 420 -19.72 0.24 -30.36
CA SER A 420 -19.05 0.11 -31.67
C SER A 420 -17.92 1.13 -31.84
N GLU A 421 -16.92 0.80 -32.66
CA GLU A 421 -15.79 1.71 -32.99
C GLU A 421 -16.25 3.08 -33.52
N GLU A 422 -17.26 3.10 -34.39
CA GLU A 422 -17.81 4.35 -34.95
C GLU A 422 -18.49 5.24 -33.89
N GLU A 423 -19.04 4.63 -32.85
CA GLU A 423 -19.76 5.29 -31.77
C GLU A 423 -18.76 5.77 -30.70
N TYR A 424 -17.77 4.94 -30.35
CA TYR A 424 -16.63 5.32 -29.51
C TYR A 424 -15.87 6.53 -30.09
N ALA A 425 -15.51 6.50 -31.38
CA ALA A 425 -14.83 7.61 -32.05
C ALA A 425 -15.66 8.91 -32.01
N ARG A 426 -16.99 8.80 -32.13
CA ARG A 426 -17.93 9.93 -32.11
C ARG A 426 -18.08 10.53 -30.71
N GLU A 427 -18.19 9.72 -29.67
CA GLU A 427 -18.29 10.20 -28.28
C GLU A 427 -16.95 10.78 -27.80
N ARG A 428 -15.83 10.16 -28.16
CA ARG A 428 -14.49 10.68 -27.90
C ARG A 428 -14.26 12.04 -28.57
N ALA A 429 -14.63 12.21 -29.84
CA ALA A 429 -14.54 13.49 -30.52
C ALA A 429 -15.42 14.59 -29.89
N ARG A 430 -16.57 14.23 -29.28
CA ARG A 430 -17.39 15.16 -28.49
C ARG A 430 -16.70 15.55 -27.18
N ALA A 431 -16.12 14.60 -26.46
CA ALA A 431 -15.38 14.86 -25.23
C ALA A 431 -14.13 15.75 -25.48
N GLU A 432 -13.37 15.49 -26.54
CA GLU A 432 -12.24 16.33 -26.96
C GLU A 432 -12.67 17.75 -27.38
N LYS A 433 -13.87 17.91 -27.95
CA LYS A 433 -14.45 19.23 -28.24
C LYS A 433 -14.79 19.97 -26.95
N VAL A 434 -15.48 19.33 -26.00
CA VAL A 434 -15.81 19.93 -24.70
C VAL A 434 -14.54 20.34 -23.95
N LEU A 435 -13.50 19.50 -23.95
CA LEU A 435 -12.20 19.84 -23.37
C LEU A 435 -11.55 21.07 -24.04
N ARG A 436 -11.62 21.15 -25.37
CA ARG A 436 -11.06 22.28 -26.15
C ARG A 436 -11.82 23.58 -25.91
N ASP A 437 -13.14 23.51 -25.79
CA ASP A 437 -13.99 24.67 -25.50
C ASP A 437 -13.78 25.15 -24.06
N LEU A 438 -13.55 24.23 -23.10
CA LEU A 438 -13.20 24.56 -21.71
C LEU A 438 -11.79 25.17 -21.55
N VAL A 439 -10.83 24.77 -22.40
CA VAL A 439 -9.45 25.32 -22.45
C VAL A 439 -9.37 26.65 -23.21
N ARG A 440 -10.45 27.06 -23.91
CA ARG A 440 -10.55 28.33 -24.65
C ARG A 440 -11.54 29.33 -24.04
N GLY A 441 -12.16 28.99 -22.91
CA GLY A 441 -13.03 29.87 -22.12
C GLY A 441 -12.27 30.98 -21.42
#